data_AF-A0A9E0IWT3-F1
#
_entry.id   AF-A0A9E0IWT3-F1
#
_cell.length_a   1.000
_cell.length_b   1.000
_cell.length_c   1.000
_cell.angle_alpha   90.00
_cell.angle_beta   90.00
_cell.angle_gamma   90.00
#
_symmetry.space_group_name_H-M   'P 1'
#
loop_
_entity.id
_entity.type
_entity.pdbx_description
1 polymer ?
#
loop_
_entity_poly.entity_id
_entity_poly.type
_entity_poly.pdbx_seq_one_letter_code
_entity_poly.pdbx_strand_id
1 'polypeptide(L)'
;MKRNVCIALFAIGASIFLNSCRNAPAENSDQASGTMTLDPENPLLVPTPKGYYEPKGLRKLSILEMYELGTSGMFKKDFPVKDKYGNDVSWEIMENPEKPMFMQMYANEEGHPVEAVIYEINDEVRNQILKVRLFAKPKESDSSKATPTPPPAEE
;
A
#
# COMPACT_ATOMS: atom_id res chain seq x y z
N MET A 1 -57.19 -37.02 -11.74
CA MET A 1 -56.40 -37.10 -12.99
C MET A 1 -55.57 -35.83 -13.12
N LYS A 2 -54.25 -35.95 -13.12
CA LYS A 2 -53.28 -34.86 -13.33
C LYS A 2 -53.17 -34.57 -14.83
N ARG A 3 -53.10 -33.29 -15.23
CA ARG A 3 -52.58 -32.87 -16.53
C ARG A 3 -51.65 -31.69 -16.31
N ASN A 4 -50.35 -31.97 -16.48
CA ASN A 4 -49.26 -31.00 -16.59
C ASN A 4 -49.39 -30.28 -17.93
N VAL A 5 -49.18 -28.97 -17.94
CA VAL A 5 -48.98 -28.21 -19.19
C VAL A 5 -47.69 -27.42 -19.04
N CYS A 6 -46.66 -27.87 -19.76
CA CYS A 6 -45.41 -27.14 -20.01
C CYS A 6 -45.66 -26.19 -21.19
N ILE A 7 -45.44 -24.89 -21.00
CA ILE A 7 -45.31 -23.95 -22.10
C ILE A 7 -43.88 -23.42 -22.04
N ALA A 8 -43.03 -23.99 -22.89
CA ALA A 8 -41.77 -23.41 -23.30
C ALA A 8 -42.05 -22.57 -24.55
N LEU A 9 -41.85 -21.26 -24.47
CA LEU A 9 -41.87 -20.37 -25.62
C LEU A 9 -40.50 -19.69 -25.69
N PHE A 10 -39.68 -20.20 -26.60
CA PHE A 10 -38.47 -19.58 -27.10
C PHE A 10 -38.89 -18.39 -27.98
N ALA A 11 -38.46 -17.17 -27.65
CA ALA A 11 -38.44 -16.05 -28.57
C ALA A 11 -37.14 -15.27 -28.40
N ILE A 12 -36.31 -15.34 -29.42
CA ILE A 12 -35.04 -14.64 -29.59
C ILE A 12 -35.35 -13.17 -29.88
N GLY A 13 -34.63 -12.25 -29.25
CA GLY A 13 -34.73 -10.82 -29.58
C GLY A 13 -33.69 -9.99 -28.83
N ALA A 14 -32.48 -9.94 -29.37
CA ALA A 14 -31.50 -8.93 -29.00
C ALA A 14 -32.02 -7.55 -29.40
N SER A 15 -32.17 -6.64 -28.44
CA SER A 15 -32.18 -5.20 -28.69
C SER A 15 -31.60 -4.49 -27.47
N ILE A 16 -30.37 -4.06 -27.66
CA ILE A 16 -29.62 -3.10 -26.86
C ILE A 16 -30.27 -1.73 -27.10
N PHE A 17 -30.49 -0.93 -26.06
CA PHE A 17 -30.10 0.50 -25.93
C PHE A 17 -30.89 1.25 -24.84
N LEU A 18 -30.14 1.61 -23.78
CA LEU A 18 -30.11 2.87 -23.01
C LEU A 18 -31.33 3.45 -22.26
N ASN A 19 -30.96 4.00 -21.09
CA ASN A 19 -31.63 4.99 -20.23
C ASN A 19 -32.77 4.50 -19.32
N SER A 20 -32.91 4.95 -18.08
CA SER A 20 -32.02 5.65 -17.14
C SER A 20 -32.77 5.70 -15.80
N CYS A 21 -32.03 5.62 -14.69
CA CYS A 21 -32.33 6.07 -13.34
C CYS A 21 -33.77 5.91 -12.77
N ARG A 22 -33.92 5.08 -11.73
CA ARG A 22 -34.44 5.57 -10.43
C ARG A 22 -34.24 4.58 -9.28
N ASN A 23 -33.66 5.12 -8.20
CA ASN A 23 -33.60 4.63 -6.81
C ASN A 23 -32.56 3.54 -6.47
N ALA A 24 -31.28 3.96 -6.46
CA ALA A 24 -30.37 3.44 -5.45
C ALA A 24 -30.76 4.06 -4.09
N PRO A 25 -30.89 3.27 -3.00
CA PRO A 25 -30.87 3.86 -1.68
C PRO A 25 -29.51 4.55 -1.50
N ALA A 26 -29.53 5.79 -1.02
CA ALA A 26 -28.35 6.45 -0.49
C ALA A 26 -27.93 5.67 0.76
N GLU A 27 -27.23 4.57 0.55
CA GLU A 27 -26.39 3.98 1.57
C GLU A 27 -25.35 5.05 1.89
N ASN A 28 -25.36 5.50 3.14
CA ASN A 28 -24.33 6.36 3.66
C ASN A 28 -22.99 5.81 3.18
N SER A 29 -22.25 6.64 2.42
CA SER A 29 -20.82 6.47 2.30
C SER A 29 -20.25 6.69 3.69
N ASP A 30 -20.40 5.68 4.56
CA ASP A 30 -19.44 5.40 5.60
C ASP A 30 -18.15 5.18 4.85
N GLN A 31 -17.44 6.29 4.69
CA GLN A 31 -16.05 6.37 4.35
C GLN A 31 -15.37 5.56 5.46
N ALA A 32 -15.30 4.25 5.28
CA ALA A 32 -14.42 3.36 5.99
C ALA A 32 -13.00 3.73 5.54
N SER A 33 -12.58 4.92 5.96
CA SER A 33 -11.21 5.22 6.30
C SER A 33 -10.94 4.37 7.53
N GLY A 34 -10.73 3.07 7.30
CA GLY A 34 -10.24 2.17 8.34
C GLY A 34 -9.00 2.82 8.91
N THR A 35 -9.06 3.21 10.17
CA THR A 35 -7.97 3.93 10.83
C THR A 35 -6.80 2.96 10.89
N MET A 36 -5.83 3.14 10.01
CA MET A 36 -4.68 2.26 9.89
C MET A 36 -3.71 2.57 11.02
N THR A 37 -3.88 1.92 12.17
CA THR A 37 -2.94 2.07 13.30
C THR A 37 -1.72 1.19 13.06
N LEU A 38 -0.52 1.68 13.41
CA LEU A 38 0.67 0.83 13.48
C LEU A 38 0.46 -0.28 14.50
N ASP A 39 1.08 -1.43 14.25
CA ASP A 39 1.09 -2.53 15.22
C ASP A 39 1.90 -2.09 16.46
N PRO A 40 1.30 -2.04 17.66
CA PRO A 40 2.00 -1.64 18.87
C PRO A 40 3.09 -2.64 19.28
N GLU A 41 3.00 -3.91 18.89
CA GLU A 41 4.01 -4.94 19.19
C GLU A 41 5.16 -4.92 18.17
N ASN A 42 4.89 -4.48 16.95
CA ASN A 42 5.91 -4.26 15.92
C ASN A 42 5.64 -2.98 15.13
N PRO A 43 6.09 -1.81 15.62
CA PRO A 43 5.78 -0.52 15.00
C PRO A 43 6.44 -0.35 13.62
N LEU A 44 7.28 -1.30 13.20
CA LEU A 44 7.88 -1.35 11.87
C LEU A 44 6.96 -2.03 10.86
N LEU A 45 5.89 -2.69 11.29
CA LEU A 45 4.90 -3.31 10.43
C LEU A 45 3.57 -2.56 10.48
N VAL A 46 2.96 -2.43 9.30
CA VAL A 46 1.62 -1.87 9.17
C VAL A 46 0.63 -3.01 8.98
N PRO A 47 -0.30 -3.23 9.93
CA PRO A 47 -1.31 -4.27 9.79
C PRO A 47 -2.24 -3.95 8.61
N THR A 48 -2.73 -5.00 7.92
CA THR A 48 -3.73 -4.80 6.86
C THR A 48 -5.09 -4.62 7.54
N PRO A 49 -5.82 -3.53 7.27
CA PRO A 49 -7.17 -3.37 7.80
C PRO A 49 -8.07 -4.53 7.37
N LYS A 50 -8.98 -4.95 8.25
CA LYS A 50 -9.90 -6.04 7.95
C LYS A 50 -10.72 -5.73 6.70
N GLY A 51 -10.76 -6.69 5.77
CA GLY A 51 -11.51 -6.58 4.51
C GLY A 51 -10.75 -5.88 3.38
N TYR A 52 -9.52 -5.41 3.62
CA TYR A 52 -8.67 -4.90 2.57
C TYR A 52 -7.95 -6.05 1.87
N TYR A 53 -7.61 -5.81 0.61
CA TYR A 53 -6.83 -6.73 -0.19
C TYR A 53 -5.45 -6.94 0.41
N GLU A 54 -5.09 -8.22 0.58
CA GLU A 54 -3.77 -8.66 0.99
C GLU A 54 -3.29 -9.73 0.00
N PRO A 55 -2.13 -9.54 -0.66
CA PRO A 55 -1.60 -10.52 -1.60
C PRO A 55 -1.31 -11.86 -0.90
N LYS A 56 -1.69 -12.98 -1.51
CA LYS A 56 -1.44 -14.31 -0.96
C LYS A 56 -0.02 -14.78 -1.29
N GLY A 57 0.63 -15.42 -0.31
CA GLY A 57 1.95 -16.03 -0.49
C GLY A 57 3.10 -15.01 -0.57
N LEU A 58 2.84 -13.74 -0.27
CA LEU A 58 3.87 -12.71 -0.18
C LEU A 58 3.95 -12.20 1.27
N ARG A 59 5.15 -11.87 1.73
CA ARG A 59 5.35 -11.25 3.04
C ARG A 59 5.31 -9.74 2.92
N LYS A 60 4.84 -9.05 3.96
CA LYS A 60 5.01 -7.60 4.06
C LYS A 60 6.47 -7.26 4.30
N LEU A 61 6.92 -6.21 3.62
CA LEU A 61 8.14 -5.51 4.00
C LEU A 61 7.84 -4.55 5.16
N SER A 62 8.73 -4.53 6.13
CA SER A 62 8.70 -3.51 7.18
C SER A 62 9.02 -2.12 6.65
N ILE A 63 8.65 -1.09 7.41
CA ILE A 63 8.98 0.31 7.13
C ILE A 63 10.50 0.49 6.95
N LEU A 64 11.32 -0.26 7.70
CA LEU A 64 12.78 -0.24 7.56
C LEU A 64 13.24 -0.82 6.23
N GLU A 65 12.79 -2.03 5.89
CA GLU A 65 13.17 -2.69 4.63
C GLU A 65 12.75 -1.84 3.42
N MET A 66 11.56 -1.24 3.47
CA MET A 66 11.11 -0.31 2.44
C MET A 66 12.00 0.93 2.34
N TYR A 67 12.45 1.47 3.48
CA TYR A 67 13.36 2.61 3.52
C TYR A 67 14.74 2.26 2.96
N GLU A 68 15.28 1.09 3.30
CA GLU A 68 16.56 0.58 2.78
C GLU A 68 16.48 0.33 1.27
N LEU A 69 15.38 -0.26 0.77
CA LEU A 69 15.15 -0.42 -0.67
C LEU A 69 15.09 0.94 -1.39
N GLY A 70 14.39 1.91 -0.81
CA GLY A 70 14.30 3.25 -1.38
C GLY A 70 15.61 4.02 -1.37
N THR A 71 16.49 3.79 -0.40
CA THR A 71 17.78 4.50 -0.28
C THR A 71 18.95 3.80 -0.98
N SER A 72 18.89 2.48 -1.15
CA SER A 72 19.92 1.70 -1.87
C SER A 72 19.96 1.97 -3.38
N GLY A 73 18.94 2.63 -3.94
CA GLY A 73 18.80 2.81 -5.39
C GLY A 73 18.39 1.53 -6.14
N MET A 74 18.14 0.44 -5.43
CA MET A 74 17.69 -0.83 -6.02
C MET A 74 16.17 -0.91 -6.22
N PHE A 75 15.43 0.13 -5.79
CA PHE A 75 14.00 0.22 -6.01
C PHE A 75 13.68 0.42 -7.49
N LYS A 76 13.05 -0.58 -8.10
CA LYS A 76 12.50 -0.51 -9.46
C LYS A 76 10.97 -0.42 -9.39
N LYS A 77 10.40 0.50 -10.16
CA LYS A 77 8.93 0.67 -10.30
C LYS A 77 8.36 -0.31 -11.33
N ASP A 78 8.78 -1.57 -11.30
CA ASP A 78 8.46 -2.59 -12.31
C ASP A 78 7.48 -3.67 -11.80
N PHE A 79 6.93 -3.49 -10.60
CA PHE A 79 5.93 -4.37 -10.02
C PHE A 79 4.54 -3.71 -9.99
N PRO A 80 3.45 -4.51 -10.01
CA PRO A 80 2.08 -4.01 -9.93
C PRO A 80 1.81 -3.28 -8.61
N VAL A 81 1.09 -2.17 -8.72
CA VAL A 81 0.57 -1.41 -7.57
C VAL A 81 -0.95 -1.55 -7.58
N LYS A 82 -1.52 -1.91 -6.43
CA LYS A 82 -2.95 -2.15 -6.28
C LYS A 82 -3.57 -1.25 -5.22
N ASP A 83 -4.86 -0.98 -5.35
CA ASP A 83 -5.64 -0.32 -4.31
C ASP A 83 -6.06 -1.30 -3.19
N LYS A 84 -6.74 -0.78 -2.17
CA LYS A 84 -7.29 -1.58 -1.06
C LYS A 84 -8.30 -2.66 -1.45
N TYR A 85 -8.78 -2.66 -2.70
CA TYR A 85 -9.71 -3.65 -3.23
C TYR A 85 -9.03 -4.66 -4.18
N GLY A 86 -7.74 -4.46 -4.47
CA GLY A 86 -6.96 -5.31 -5.36
C GLY A 86 -7.02 -4.91 -6.83
N ASN A 87 -7.53 -3.71 -7.16
CA ASN A 87 -7.51 -3.20 -8.52
C ASN A 87 -6.16 -2.58 -8.84
N ASP A 88 -5.68 -2.73 -10.07
CA ASP A 88 -4.43 -2.11 -10.51
C ASP A 88 -4.53 -0.58 -10.55
N VAL A 89 -3.47 0.08 -10.10
CA VAL A 89 -3.36 1.53 -9.98
C VAL A 89 -2.13 2.01 -10.75
N SER A 90 -2.29 3.08 -11.52
CA SER A 90 -1.16 3.74 -12.18
C SER A 90 -0.22 4.38 -11.16
N TRP A 91 1.09 4.29 -11.42
CA TRP A 91 2.12 4.98 -10.65
C TRP A 91 1.94 6.51 -10.62
N GLU A 92 1.24 7.09 -11.58
CA GLU A 92 0.97 8.54 -11.63
C GLU A 92 0.18 9.03 -10.40
N ILE A 93 -0.73 8.20 -9.86
CA ILE A 93 -1.51 8.53 -8.66
C ILE A 93 -0.59 8.68 -7.44
N MET A 94 0.54 7.97 -7.42
CA MET A 94 1.54 8.07 -6.36
C MET A 94 2.41 9.33 -6.46
N GLU A 95 2.54 9.91 -7.65
CA GLU A 95 3.37 11.09 -7.86
C GLU A 95 2.65 12.38 -7.46
N ASN A 96 1.32 12.42 -7.63
CA ASN A 96 0.47 13.54 -7.23
C ASN A 96 -0.77 13.08 -6.45
N PRO A 97 -0.60 12.57 -5.21
CA PRO A 97 -1.71 12.12 -4.40
C PRO A 97 -2.61 13.29 -3.93
N GLU A 98 -3.93 13.16 -4.08
CA GLU A 98 -4.89 14.10 -3.49
C GLU A 98 -4.92 14.05 -1.96
N LYS A 99 -4.60 12.87 -1.40
CA LYS A 99 -4.57 12.60 0.05
C LYS A 99 -3.30 11.86 0.43
N PRO A 100 -2.84 11.96 1.69
CA PRO A 100 -1.68 11.17 2.13
C PRO A 100 -1.91 9.67 1.89
N MET A 101 -0.93 9.03 1.25
CA MET A 101 -0.96 7.60 0.98
C MET A 101 0.24 6.88 1.59
N PHE A 102 0.02 5.66 2.03
CA PHE A 102 1.06 4.69 2.38
C PHE A 102 1.08 3.58 1.34
N MET A 103 2.26 3.28 0.81
CA MET A 103 2.47 2.14 -0.09
C MET A 103 3.11 1.01 0.70
N GLN A 104 2.34 -0.04 0.99
CA GLN A 104 2.86 -1.26 1.58
C GLN A 104 3.41 -2.16 0.48
N MET A 105 4.71 -2.44 0.55
CA MET A 105 5.36 -3.37 -0.38
C MET A 105 5.30 -4.79 0.15
N TYR A 106 5.12 -5.74 -0.76
CA TYR A 106 5.13 -7.17 -0.49
C TYR A 106 6.22 -7.85 -1.30
N ALA A 107 6.93 -8.77 -0.67
CA ALA A 107 8.06 -9.47 -1.25
C ALA A 107 7.85 -10.99 -1.26
N ASN A 108 8.55 -11.67 -2.17
CA ASN A 108 8.66 -13.12 -2.16
C ASN A 108 9.60 -13.61 -1.03
N GLU A 109 9.82 -14.92 -0.97
CA GLU A 109 10.70 -15.55 0.03
C GLU A 109 12.17 -15.09 -0.07
N GLU A 110 12.60 -14.64 -1.25
CA GLU A 110 13.95 -14.11 -1.50
C GLU A 110 14.10 -12.64 -1.07
N GLY A 111 13.00 -11.98 -0.66
CA GLY A 111 13.00 -10.57 -0.30
C GLY A 111 12.88 -9.60 -1.50
N HIS A 112 12.64 -10.12 -2.71
CA HIS A 112 12.41 -9.30 -3.89
C HIS A 112 10.98 -8.73 -3.86
N PRO A 113 10.79 -7.41 -4.04
CA PRO A 113 9.45 -6.82 -4.18
C PRO A 113 8.71 -7.40 -5.39
N VAL A 114 7.45 -7.81 -5.17
CA VAL A 114 6.60 -8.42 -6.22
C VAL A 114 5.30 -7.65 -6.43
N GLU A 115 4.75 -7.04 -5.40
CA GLU A 115 3.49 -6.30 -5.47
C GLU A 115 3.47 -5.22 -4.38
N ALA A 116 2.76 -4.10 -4.62
CA ALA A 116 2.46 -3.14 -3.57
C ALA A 116 0.97 -2.83 -3.48
N VAL A 117 0.52 -2.50 -2.28
CA VAL A 117 -0.85 -2.05 -2.02
C VAL A 117 -0.81 -0.64 -1.43
N ILE A 118 -1.62 0.25 -2.00
CA ILE A 118 -1.74 1.64 -1.55
C ILE A 118 -2.92 1.80 -0.60
N TYR A 119 -2.68 2.54 0.47
CA TYR A 119 -3.67 2.86 1.48
C TYR A 119 -3.73 4.36 1.68
N GLU A 120 -4.92 4.95 1.61
CA GLU A 120 -5.15 6.29 2.13
C GLU A 120 -4.92 6.27 3.65
N ILE A 121 -4.07 7.18 4.12
CA ILE A 121 -3.77 7.33 5.54
C ILE A 121 -4.15 8.74 6.00
N ASN A 122 -4.45 8.88 7.28
CA ASN A 122 -4.59 10.19 7.90
C ASN A 122 -3.22 10.75 8.32
N ASP A 123 -3.18 12.04 8.69
CA ASP A 123 -1.94 12.70 9.09
C ASP A 123 -1.31 12.12 10.35
N GLU A 124 -2.10 11.57 11.28
CA GLU A 124 -1.58 10.96 12.50
C GLU A 124 -0.72 9.73 12.16
N VAL A 125 -1.26 8.83 11.35
CA VAL A 125 -0.58 7.61 10.90
C VAL A 125 0.64 7.97 10.06
N ARG A 126 0.50 8.95 9.16
CA ARG A 126 1.63 9.50 8.41
C ARG A 126 2.75 9.96 9.33
N ASN A 127 2.41 10.72 10.38
CA ASN A 127 3.38 11.22 11.35
C ASN A 127 4.03 10.10 12.15
N GLN A 128 3.30 9.03 12.48
CA GLN A 128 3.87 7.85 13.16
C GLN A 128 4.87 7.12 12.24
N ILE A 129 4.52 6.88 10.97
CA ILE A 129 5.42 6.27 9.98
C ILE A 129 6.68 7.13 9.79
N LEU A 130 6.53 8.46 9.71
CA LEU A 130 7.65 9.38 9.60
C LEU A 130 8.56 9.35 10.85
N LYS A 131 7.99 9.22 12.06
CA LYS A 131 8.77 9.05 13.29
C LYS A 131 9.59 7.77 13.25
N VAL A 132 8.99 6.64 12.88
CA VAL A 132 9.70 5.36 12.74
C VAL A 132 10.86 5.50 11.76
N ARG A 133 10.66 6.17 10.63
CA ARG A 133 11.74 6.48 9.67
C ARG A 133 12.86 7.34 10.26
N LEU A 134 12.57 8.25 11.18
CA LEU A 134 13.61 9.08 11.83
C LEU A 134 14.43 8.27 12.84
N PHE A 135 13.80 7.36 13.58
CA PHE A 135 14.51 6.43 14.47
C PHE A 135 15.29 5.35 13.71
N ALA A 136 14.85 5.05 12.48
CA ALA A 136 15.49 4.12 11.55
C ALA A 136 16.79 4.64 10.94
N LYS A 137 17.00 5.97 10.87
CA LYS A 137 18.28 6.50 10.42
C LYS A 137 19.34 6.01 11.40
N PRO A 138 20.45 5.41 10.94
CA PRO A 138 21.61 5.23 11.80
C PRO A 138 21.89 6.59 12.43
N LYS A 139 22.03 6.65 13.77
CA LYS A 139 22.73 7.80 14.36
C LYS A 139 24.02 7.91 13.58
N GLU A 140 24.25 9.04 12.91
CA GLU A 140 25.60 9.38 12.46
C GLU A 140 26.47 9.12 13.68
N SER A 141 27.32 8.11 13.59
CA SER A 141 28.32 7.85 14.61
C SER A 141 29.05 9.18 14.77
N ASP A 142 29.00 9.76 15.96
CA ASP A 142 29.92 10.82 16.37
C ASP A 142 31.29 10.41 15.84
N SER A 143 31.73 11.10 14.78
CA SER A 143 33.08 10.99 14.28
C SER A 143 33.96 11.46 15.42
N SER A 144 34.45 10.48 16.16
CA SER A 144 35.44 10.60 17.20
C SER A 144 36.57 11.48 16.70
N LYS A 145 36.52 12.76 17.09
CA LYS A 145 37.66 13.59 17.46
C LYS A 145 38.96 13.16 16.76
N ALA A 146 39.12 13.58 15.49
CA ALA A 146 40.39 13.49 14.82
C ALA A 146 41.43 14.22 15.70
N THR A 147 42.37 13.46 16.24
CA THR A 147 43.51 14.02 16.96
C THR A 147 44.39 14.71 15.92
N PRO A 148 44.72 16.00 16.03
CA PRO A 148 45.61 16.64 15.08
C PRO A 148 47.01 16.06 15.23
N THR A 149 47.52 15.45 14.15
CA THR A 149 48.92 15.05 14.03
C THR A 149 49.79 16.32 14.12
N PRO A 150 50.80 16.38 15.00
CA PRO A 150 51.72 17.51 15.00
C PRO A 150 52.57 17.52 13.71
N PRO A 151 52.95 18.70 13.20
CA PRO A 151 53.77 18.79 12.00
C PRO A 151 55.15 18.13 12.24
N PRO A 152 55.78 17.59 11.19
CA PRO A 152 57.12 17.01 11.28
C PRO A 152 58.12 18.10 11.69
N ALA A 153 59.00 17.76 12.63
CA ALA A 153 60.13 18.60 13.00
C ALA A 153 61.10 18.69 11.81
N GLU A 154 61.50 19.92 11.48
CA GLU A 154 62.58 20.22 10.53
C GLU A 154 63.92 19.73 11.12
N GLU A 155 64.68 18.97 10.33
CA GLU A 155 66.14 18.80 10.46
C GLU A 155 66.82 19.24 9.16
#